data_AF-A0A087VG14-F1
#
_entry.id   AF-A0A087VG14-F1
#
_cell.length_a   1.000
_cell.length_b   1.000
_cell.length_c   1.000
_cell.angle_alpha   90.00
_cell.angle_beta   90.00
_cell.angle_gamma   90.00
#
_symmetry.space_group_name_H-M   'P 1'
#
loop_
_entity.id
_entity.type
_entity.pdbx_description
1 polymer ?
#
loop_
_entity_poly.entity_id
_entity_poly.type
_entity_poly.pdbx_seq_one_letter_code
_entity_poly.pdbx_strand_id
1 'polypeptide(L)'
;GTHYIRGVNNTRQPWHSSEGRKQYSLKPANPTEEGLASLHSVLFRKQPFLWRAALLYYTIERASRLSFSALFQDLEQYVQDAGVRWEYCVRAKRGQTDTSQPGTARGGGGILRILRHRQTIDFPLLAALGKVSYEDVNRLKKFGVLEKARIPHFMQDLERYMKQLDHIVTTNGLNEEELEQ
;
A
#
# COMPACT_ATOMS: atom_id res chain seq x y z
N GLY A 1 -11.50 -5.74 -7.16
CA GLY A 1 -10.37 -5.65 -6.20
C GLY A 1 -10.62 -4.56 -5.17
N THR A 2 -9.94 -4.62 -4.01
CA THR A 2 -10.13 -3.71 -2.87
C THR A 2 -10.05 -2.24 -3.24
N HIS A 3 -9.12 -1.86 -4.12
CA HIS A 3 -8.97 -0.48 -4.60
C HIS A 3 -10.25 0.07 -5.27
N TYR A 4 -10.97 -0.76 -6.03
CA TYR A 4 -12.25 -0.37 -6.65
C TYR A 4 -13.33 -0.16 -5.58
N ILE A 5 -13.48 -1.11 -4.65
CA ILE A 5 -14.48 -1.02 -3.57
C ILE A 5 -14.26 0.22 -2.72
N ARG A 6 -13.01 0.49 -2.33
CA ARG A 6 -12.62 1.69 -1.59
C ARG A 6 -12.86 2.96 -2.40
N GLY A 7 -12.65 2.92 -3.71
CA GLY A 7 -13.02 4.01 -4.62
C GLY A 7 -14.53 4.31 -4.60
N VAL A 8 -15.37 3.27 -4.71
CA VAL A 8 -16.84 3.41 -4.64
C VAL A 8 -17.26 3.99 -3.29
N ASN A 9 -16.75 3.44 -2.19
CA ASN A 9 -17.06 3.95 -0.85
C ASN A 9 -16.61 5.41 -0.69
N ASN A 10 -15.44 5.77 -1.22
CA ASN A 10 -14.91 7.14 -1.16
C ASN A 10 -15.84 8.16 -1.81
N THR A 11 -16.54 7.81 -2.90
CA THR A 11 -17.45 8.76 -3.60
C THR A 11 -18.60 9.26 -2.74
N ARG A 12 -18.94 8.55 -1.67
CA ARG A 12 -20.03 8.91 -0.75
C ARG A 12 -19.56 9.70 0.46
N GLN A 13 -18.25 9.82 0.64
CA GLN A 13 -17.69 10.45 1.83
C GLN A 13 -17.59 11.96 1.65
N PRO A 14 -17.72 12.75 2.74
CA PRO A 14 -17.57 14.20 2.67
C PRO A 14 -16.15 14.65 2.27
N TRP A 15 -15.16 13.75 2.30
CA TRP A 15 -13.79 13.96 1.81
C TRP A 15 -13.52 13.36 0.43
N HIS A 16 -14.55 13.11 -0.38
CA HIS A 16 -14.34 12.56 -1.72
C HIS A 16 -13.57 13.51 -2.65
N SER A 17 -13.67 14.84 -2.41
CA SER A 17 -13.01 15.90 -3.16
C SER A 17 -11.74 16.41 -2.49
N SER A 18 -10.92 17.16 -3.23
CA SER A 18 -9.71 17.80 -2.71
C SER A 18 -10.02 18.81 -1.60
N GLU A 19 -11.11 19.54 -1.73
CA GLU A 19 -11.61 20.53 -0.76
C GLU A 19 -12.04 19.82 0.53
N GLY A 20 -12.80 18.74 0.42
CA GLY A 20 -13.19 17.92 1.57
C GLY A 20 -11.96 17.35 2.27
N ARG A 21 -10.99 16.80 1.52
CA ARG A 21 -9.73 16.31 2.12
C ARG A 21 -8.98 17.38 2.92
N LYS A 22 -8.98 18.63 2.46
CA LYS A 22 -8.40 19.77 3.19
C LYS A 22 -9.22 20.13 4.42
N GLN A 23 -10.54 20.22 4.30
CA GLN A 23 -11.46 20.52 5.40
C GLN A 23 -11.30 19.56 6.58
N TYR A 24 -11.13 18.26 6.29
CA TYR A 24 -10.92 17.24 7.31
C TYR A 24 -9.43 17.04 7.68
N SER A 25 -8.51 17.80 7.07
CA SER A 25 -7.06 17.70 7.28
C SER A 25 -6.57 16.24 7.17
N LEU A 26 -6.88 15.59 6.04
CA LEU A 26 -6.55 14.18 5.84
C LEU A 26 -5.08 13.96 5.53
N LYS A 27 -4.52 12.88 6.10
CA LYS A 27 -3.21 12.39 5.71
C LYS A 27 -3.26 11.79 4.29
N PRO A 28 -2.12 11.71 3.59
CA PRO A 28 -2.05 11.06 2.28
C PRO A 28 -2.56 9.61 2.35
N ALA A 29 -3.54 9.28 1.51
CA ALA A 29 -4.09 7.92 1.47
C ALA A 29 -3.18 6.92 0.72
N ASN A 30 -2.27 7.41 -0.12
CA ASN A 30 -1.48 6.57 -1.03
C ASN A 30 -0.69 5.45 -0.32
N PRO A 31 0.01 5.69 0.82
CA PRO A 31 0.70 4.60 1.51
C PRO A 31 -0.24 3.48 1.96
N THR A 32 -1.46 3.82 2.41
CA THR A 32 -2.48 2.84 2.80
C THR A 32 -3.02 2.09 1.59
N GLU A 33 -3.33 2.79 0.49
CA GLU A 33 -3.82 2.15 -0.74
C GLU A 33 -2.78 1.19 -1.34
N GLU A 34 -1.51 1.61 -1.42
CA GLU A 34 -0.42 0.79 -1.95
C GLU A 34 -0.10 -0.40 -1.02
N GLY A 35 -0.14 -0.19 0.29
CA GLY A 35 0.02 -1.24 1.29
C GLY A 35 -1.08 -2.31 1.19
N LEU A 36 -2.35 -1.90 1.17
CA LEU A 36 -3.49 -2.81 1.01
C LEU A 36 -3.47 -3.53 -0.34
N ALA A 37 -3.12 -2.83 -1.44
CA ALA A 37 -3.01 -3.46 -2.75
C ALA A 37 -1.91 -4.54 -2.78
N SER A 38 -0.75 -4.26 -2.18
CA SER A 38 0.36 -5.22 -2.11
C SER A 38 -0.02 -6.42 -1.24
N LEU A 39 -0.62 -6.17 -0.07
CA LEU A 39 -1.08 -7.18 0.87
C LEU A 39 -2.13 -8.11 0.25
N HIS A 40 -3.16 -7.54 -0.38
CA HIS A 40 -4.26 -8.30 -0.96
C HIS A 40 -3.85 -9.08 -2.23
N SER A 41 -2.71 -8.74 -2.85
CA SER A 41 -2.18 -9.48 -4.00
C SER A 41 -1.59 -10.86 -3.65
N VAL A 42 -1.25 -11.06 -2.37
CA VAL A 42 -0.67 -12.31 -1.85
C VAL A 42 -1.60 -13.07 -0.91
N LEU A 43 -2.71 -12.46 -0.47
CA LEU A 43 -3.57 -12.91 0.62
C LEU A 43 -4.04 -14.37 0.55
N PHE A 44 -4.22 -14.93 -0.65
CA PHE A 44 -4.69 -16.31 -0.85
C PHE A 44 -3.68 -17.20 -1.57
N ARG A 45 -2.41 -16.79 -1.62
CA ARG A 45 -1.35 -17.63 -2.19
C ARG A 45 -0.93 -18.68 -1.18
N LYS A 46 -0.61 -19.88 -1.66
CA LYS A 46 -0.07 -20.97 -0.83
C LYS A 46 1.22 -20.57 -0.09
N GLN A 47 2.04 -19.74 -0.73
CA GLN A 47 3.25 -19.16 -0.15
C GLN A 47 3.19 -17.64 -0.38
N PRO A 48 2.71 -16.85 0.59
CA PRO A 48 2.50 -15.43 0.40
C PRO A 48 3.78 -14.61 0.59
N PHE A 49 4.82 -14.92 -0.17
CA PHE A 49 6.08 -14.18 -0.13
C PHE A 49 5.91 -12.74 -0.60
N LEU A 50 6.49 -11.81 0.16
CA LEU A 50 6.45 -10.36 -0.09
C LEU A 50 7.62 -9.89 -0.95
N TRP A 51 8.33 -10.79 -1.65
CA TRP A 51 9.51 -10.44 -2.45
C TRP A 51 9.23 -9.32 -3.47
N ARG A 52 8.03 -9.26 -4.06
CA ARG A 52 7.67 -8.16 -4.97
C ARG A 52 7.57 -6.82 -4.25
N ALA A 53 7.02 -6.80 -3.04
CA ALA A 53 6.91 -5.60 -2.23
C ALA A 53 8.29 -5.17 -1.68
N ALA A 54 9.12 -6.13 -1.28
CA ALA A 54 10.51 -5.89 -0.88
C ALA A 54 11.32 -5.32 -2.04
N LEU A 55 11.22 -5.90 -3.23
CA LEU A 55 11.87 -5.41 -4.43
C LEU A 55 11.38 -4.00 -4.79
N LEU A 56 10.07 -3.72 -4.70
CA LEU A 56 9.55 -2.37 -4.91
C LEU A 56 10.12 -1.36 -3.91
N TYR A 57 10.21 -1.73 -2.63
CA TYR A 57 10.80 -0.88 -1.61
C TYR A 57 12.27 -0.58 -1.93
N TYR A 58 13.05 -1.63 -2.23
CA TYR A 58 14.44 -1.50 -2.66
C TYR A 58 14.57 -0.60 -3.89
N THR A 59 13.76 -0.82 -4.93
CA THR A 59 13.79 0.01 -6.14
C THR A 59 13.54 1.49 -5.83
N ILE A 60 12.59 1.80 -4.95
CA ILE A 60 12.31 3.19 -4.55
C ILE A 60 13.50 3.79 -3.79
N GLU A 61 14.05 3.05 -2.83
CA GLU A 61 15.23 3.47 -2.07
C GLU A 61 16.41 3.77 -3.02
N ARG A 62 16.73 2.84 -3.92
CA ARG A 62 17.82 2.99 -4.88
C ARG A 62 17.56 4.11 -5.88
N ALA A 63 16.33 4.27 -6.35
CA ALA A 63 15.94 5.36 -7.23
C ALA A 63 16.22 6.74 -6.60
N SER A 64 16.15 6.87 -5.26
CA SER A 64 16.46 8.13 -4.59
C SER A 64 17.93 8.55 -4.71
N ARG A 65 18.82 7.61 -5.05
CA ARG A 65 20.28 7.79 -5.12
C ARG A 65 20.86 7.59 -6.52
N LEU A 66 20.16 6.88 -7.40
CA LEU A 66 20.64 6.49 -8.72
C LEU A 66 19.89 7.19 -9.85
N SER A 67 20.54 7.35 -11.01
CA SER A 67 19.88 7.68 -12.28
C SER A 67 19.00 6.52 -12.77
N PHE A 68 18.16 6.74 -13.79
CA PHE A 68 17.36 5.66 -14.37
C PHE A 68 18.23 4.53 -14.94
N SER A 69 19.28 4.86 -15.69
CA SER A 69 20.17 3.85 -16.30
C SER A 69 20.93 3.05 -15.24
N ALA A 70 21.45 3.72 -14.21
CA ALA A 70 22.13 3.06 -13.10
C ALA A 70 21.17 2.17 -12.30
N LEU A 71 19.94 2.63 -12.04
CA LEU A 71 18.91 1.81 -11.39
C LEU A 71 18.55 0.58 -12.22
N PHE A 72 18.43 0.72 -13.54
CA PHE A 72 18.12 -0.39 -14.43
C PHE A 72 19.20 -1.48 -14.40
N GLN A 73 20.48 -1.08 -14.34
CA GLN A 73 21.59 -2.00 -14.16
C GLN A 73 21.62 -2.61 -12.76
N ASP A 74 21.41 -1.80 -11.72
CA ASP A 74 21.38 -2.23 -10.31
C ASP A 74 20.33 -3.31 -10.05
N LEU A 75 19.15 -3.25 -10.71
CA LEU A 75 18.10 -4.26 -10.56
C LEU A 75 18.38 -5.60 -11.25
N GLU A 76 19.40 -5.71 -12.12
CA GLU A 76 19.73 -6.93 -12.86
C GLU A 76 20.01 -8.12 -11.95
N GLN A 77 20.60 -7.86 -10.79
CA GLN A 77 20.92 -8.88 -9.79
C GLN A 77 19.67 -9.56 -9.20
N TYR A 78 18.49 -8.93 -9.32
CA TYR A 78 17.21 -9.45 -8.79
C TYR A 78 16.20 -9.78 -9.87
N VAL A 79 16.23 -9.08 -11.01
CA VAL A 79 15.28 -9.22 -12.11
C VAL A 79 16.05 -9.31 -13.42
N GLN A 80 16.15 -10.52 -13.96
CA GLN A 80 16.87 -10.75 -15.22
C GLN A 80 16.12 -10.18 -16.43
N ASP A 81 14.79 -10.34 -16.46
CA ASP A 81 13.94 -9.86 -17.54
C ASP A 81 13.99 -8.33 -17.66
N ALA A 82 14.44 -7.85 -18.82
CA ALA A 82 14.62 -6.43 -19.09
C ALA A 82 13.30 -5.64 -19.10
N GLY A 83 12.20 -6.26 -19.56
CA GLY A 83 10.89 -5.62 -19.58
C GLY A 83 10.35 -5.40 -18.17
N VAL A 84 10.47 -6.40 -17.31
CA VAL A 84 10.09 -6.27 -15.90
C VAL A 84 10.97 -5.23 -15.21
N ARG A 85 12.30 -5.25 -15.40
CA ARG A 85 13.19 -4.19 -14.85
C ARG A 85 12.76 -2.80 -15.28
N TRP A 86 12.45 -2.63 -16.56
CA TRP A 86 11.99 -1.36 -17.11
C TRP A 86 10.74 -0.86 -16.37
N GLU A 87 9.75 -1.72 -16.17
CA GLU A 87 8.52 -1.38 -15.44
C GLU A 87 8.80 -0.92 -14.00
N TYR A 88 9.73 -1.56 -13.30
CA TYR A 88 10.16 -1.16 -11.96
C TYR A 88 10.83 0.23 -11.97
N CYS A 89 11.76 0.47 -12.90
CA CYS A 89 12.44 1.76 -13.05
C CYS A 89 11.46 2.88 -13.39
N VAL A 90 10.60 2.67 -14.39
CA VAL A 90 9.57 3.63 -14.80
C VAL A 90 8.66 3.95 -13.63
N ARG A 91 8.20 2.95 -12.88
CA ARG A 91 7.34 3.18 -11.72
C ARG A 91 8.00 4.06 -10.66
N ALA A 92 9.29 3.84 -10.37
CA ALA A 92 10.02 4.58 -9.36
C ALA A 92 10.35 6.03 -9.78
N LYS A 93 10.63 6.23 -11.07
CA LYS A 93 11.11 7.48 -11.66
C LYS A 93 10.03 8.32 -12.35
N ARG A 94 8.81 7.79 -12.46
CA ARG A 94 7.68 8.44 -13.16
C ARG A 94 7.43 9.86 -12.66
N GLY A 95 7.39 10.83 -13.57
CA GLY A 95 7.09 12.23 -13.24
C GLY A 95 8.31 13.07 -12.87
N GLN A 96 9.52 12.50 -12.95
CA GLN A 96 10.74 13.30 -12.97
C GLN A 96 10.94 13.95 -14.35
N THR A 97 11.34 15.21 -14.36
CA THR A 97 11.68 15.96 -15.58
C THR A 97 13.01 15.49 -16.17
N ASP A 98 14.01 15.24 -15.32
CA ASP A 98 15.32 14.72 -15.72
C ASP A 98 15.62 13.41 -14.97
N THR A 99 15.65 12.31 -15.73
CA THR A 99 15.87 10.95 -15.20
C THR A 99 17.35 10.58 -15.12
N SER A 100 18.26 11.45 -15.57
CA SER A 100 19.69 11.33 -15.28
C SER A 100 20.00 11.61 -13.80
N GLN A 101 19.11 12.34 -13.11
CA GLN A 101 19.27 12.72 -11.73
C GLN A 101 18.65 11.70 -10.74
N PRO A 102 19.17 11.60 -9.52
CA PRO A 102 18.53 10.89 -8.43
C PRO A 102 17.13 11.44 -8.11
N GLY A 103 16.29 10.59 -7.50
CA GLY A 103 14.98 10.99 -6.98
C GLY A 103 13.87 9.99 -7.31
N THR A 104 12.77 10.12 -6.58
CA THR A 104 11.64 9.18 -6.63
C THR A 104 10.33 9.94 -6.64
N ALA A 105 9.33 9.34 -7.29
CA ALA A 105 8.00 9.93 -7.35
C ALA A 105 7.11 9.60 -6.14
N ARG A 106 7.45 8.54 -5.38
CA ARG A 106 6.58 7.94 -4.35
C ARG A 106 7.39 7.28 -3.24
N GLY A 107 6.85 7.31 -2.01
CA GLY A 107 7.37 6.53 -0.90
C GLY A 107 6.89 5.08 -0.94
N GLY A 108 7.82 4.13 -0.90
CA GLY A 108 7.52 2.70 -0.76
C GLY A 108 7.13 2.30 0.67
N GLY A 109 6.89 1.01 0.90
CA GLY A 109 6.78 0.45 2.26
C GLY A 109 5.39 0.45 2.91
N GLY A 110 4.32 0.76 2.16
CA GLY A 110 2.97 0.77 2.70
C GLY A 110 2.53 -0.57 3.34
N ILE A 111 3.02 -1.70 2.83
CA ILE A 111 2.64 -3.02 3.35
C ILE A 111 3.16 -3.28 4.77
N LEU A 112 4.40 -2.88 5.08
CA LEU A 112 4.99 -3.07 6.40
C LEU A 112 4.22 -2.25 7.44
N ARG A 113 3.82 -1.02 7.11
CA ARG A 113 2.97 -0.20 7.97
C ARG A 113 1.62 -0.85 8.26
N ILE A 114 0.97 -1.43 7.25
CA ILE A 114 -0.30 -2.13 7.45
C ILE A 114 -0.12 -3.38 8.32
N LEU A 115 0.96 -4.15 8.11
CA LEU A 115 1.24 -5.35 8.90
C LEU A 115 1.64 -5.00 10.35
N ARG A 116 2.43 -3.95 10.56
CA ARG A 116 2.76 -3.39 11.90
C ARG A 116 1.50 -3.08 12.69
N HIS A 117 0.57 -2.39 12.06
CA HIS A 117 -0.65 -1.95 12.73
C HIS A 117 -1.83 -2.93 12.57
N ARG A 118 -1.60 -4.16 12.08
CA ARG A 118 -2.68 -5.12 11.73
C ARG A 118 -3.67 -5.38 12.86
N GLN A 119 -3.18 -5.43 14.11
CA GLN A 119 -4.03 -5.67 15.28
C GLN A 119 -4.81 -4.43 15.75
N THR A 120 -4.40 -3.23 15.31
CA THR A 120 -5.01 -1.94 15.70
C THR A 120 -5.91 -1.34 14.64
N ILE A 121 -5.75 -1.76 13.37
CA ILE A 121 -6.54 -1.24 12.26
C ILE A 121 -7.91 -1.92 12.25
N ASP A 122 -8.97 -1.12 12.36
CA ASP A 122 -10.33 -1.55 12.03
C ASP A 122 -10.46 -1.67 10.50
N PHE A 123 -10.13 -2.84 9.95
CA PHE A 123 -10.15 -3.08 8.50
C PHE A 123 -11.53 -2.90 7.85
N PRO A 124 -12.64 -3.40 8.44
CA PRO A 124 -13.97 -3.13 7.92
C PRO A 124 -14.29 -1.62 7.87
N LEU A 125 -13.99 -0.87 8.93
CA LEU A 125 -14.21 0.57 8.94
C LEU A 125 -13.30 1.29 7.94
N LEU A 126 -12.02 0.89 7.87
CA LEU A 126 -11.08 1.41 6.88
C LEU A 126 -11.63 1.20 5.47
N ALA A 127 -12.16 0.01 5.14
CA ALA A 127 -12.79 -0.27 3.85
C ALA A 127 -14.02 0.62 3.61
N ALA A 128 -14.88 0.81 4.61
CA ALA A 128 -16.09 1.62 4.54
C ALA A 128 -15.81 3.13 4.33
N LEU A 129 -14.76 3.66 4.97
CA LEU A 129 -14.37 5.08 4.86
C LEU A 129 -13.71 5.45 3.52
N GLY A 130 -13.48 4.48 2.63
CA GLY A 130 -12.94 4.72 1.30
C GLY A 130 -11.45 5.05 1.31
N LYS A 131 -10.99 6.01 0.49
CA LYS A 131 -9.57 6.28 0.24
C LYS A 131 -8.99 7.23 1.29
N VAL A 132 -8.77 6.72 2.49
CA VAL A 132 -8.18 7.46 3.62
C VAL A 132 -6.96 6.71 4.18
N SER A 133 -6.10 7.42 4.92
CA SER A 133 -5.02 6.78 5.69
C SER A 133 -5.62 5.91 6.81
N TYR A 134 -4.99 4.77 7.11
CA TYR A 134 -5.37 3.96 8.27
C TYR A 134 -5.29 4.74 9.59
N GLU A 135 -4.42 5.74 9.66
CA GLU A 135 -4.22 6.61 10.83
C GLU A 135 -5.41 7.56 11.08
N ASP A 136 -6.19 7.87 10.05
CA ASP A 136 -7.33 8.79 10.15
C ASP A 136 -8.64 8.06 10.52
N VAL A 137 -8.66 6.72 10.48
CA VAL A 137 -9.87 5.89 10.61
C VAL A 137 -10.66 6.21 11.88
N ASN A 138 -9.99 6.21 13.04
CA ASN A 138 -10.65 6.43 14.33
C ASN A 138 -11.27 7.84 14.43
N ARG A 139 -10.57 8.85 13.90
CA ARG A 139 -11.04 10.24 13.88
C ARG A 139 -12.24 10.42 12.94
N LEU A 140 -12.22 9.73 11.80
CA LEU A 140 -13.22 9.85 10.73
C LEU A 140 -14.50 9.05 10.97
N LYS A 141 -14.49 8.07 11.88
CA LYS A 141 -15.64 7.24 12.22
C LYS A 141 -16.93 8.02 12.45
N LYS A 142 -16.84 9.18 13.11
CA LYS A 142 -18.00 10.04 13.45
C LYS A 142 -18.53 10.91 12.31
N PHE A 143 -17.78 11.05 11.23
CA PHE A 143 -18.13 11.88 10.07
C PHE A 143 -18.44 11.05 8.82
N GLY A 144 -18.02 9.78 8.82
CA GLY A 144 -18.14 8.90 7.68
C GLY A 144 -19.56 8.47 7.40
N VAL A 145 -19.91 8.44 6.11
CA VAL A 145 -21.15 7.83 5.62
C VAL A 145 -20.92 6.32 5.54
N LEU A 146 -21.41 5.59 6.54
CA LEU A 146 -21.23 4.13 6.64
C LEU A 146 -22.42 3.34 6.05
N GLU A 147 -23.54 4.01 5.83
CA GLU A 147 -24.73 3.39 5.24
C GLU A 147 -24.42 2.84 3.84
N LYS A 148 -24.78 1.56 3.62
CA LYS A 148 -24.58 0.85 2.35
C LYS A 148 -23.10 0.81 1.92
N ALA A 149 -22.15 0.98 2.83
CA ALA A 149 -20.73 0.80 2.54
C ALA A 149 -20.46 -0.64 2.10
N ARG A 150 -19.62 -0.78 1.07
CA ARG A 150 -19.27 -2.10 0.51
C ARG A 150 -18.02 -2.62 1.21
N ILE A 151 -18.11 -3.82 1.77
CA ILE A 151 -16.95 -4.53 2.35
C ILE A 151 -16.54 -5.66 1.39
N PRO A 152 -15.24 -5.84 1.10
CA PRO A 152 -14.77 -6.98 0.31
C PRO A 152 -15.23 -8.31 0.94
N HIS A 153 -15.68 -9.26 0.11
CA HIS A 153 -16.19 -10.55 0.59
C HIS A 153 -15.22 -11.26 1.54
N PHE A 154 -13.93 -11.26 1.20
CA PHE A 154 -12.90 -11.89 2.02
C PHE A 154 -12.62 -11.22 3.38
N MET A 155 -13.16 -10.02 3.60
CA MET A 155 -13.02 -9.24 4.83
C MET A 155 -14.30 -9.32 5.68
N GLN A 156 -15.34 -10.04 5.22
CA GLN A 156 -16.54 -10.31 6.01
C GLN A 156 -16.27 -11.29 7.15
N ASP A 157 -15.43 -12.30 6.89
CA ASP A 157 -14.86 -13.19 7.91
C ASP A 157 -13.55 -12.58 8.41
N LEU A 158 -13.66 -11.70 9.43
CA LEU A 158 -12.52 -10.98 9.97
C LEU A 158 -11.52 -11.92 10.66
N GLU A 159 -11.99 -12.98 11.32
CA GLU A 159 -11.11 -13.95 11.98
C GLU A 159 -10.21 -14.64 10.94
N ARG A 160 -10.81 -15.12 9.85
CA ARG A 160 -10.04 -15.71 8.75
C ARG A 160 -9.14 -14.70 8.09
N TYR A 161 -9.59 -13.47 7.88
CA TYR A 161 -8.77 -12.42 7.30
C TYR A 161 -7.52 -12.15 8.16
N MET A 162 -7.68 -12.01 9.47
CA MET A 162 -6.58 -11.82 10.42
C MET A 162 -5.62 -13.02 10.42
N LYS A 163 -6.13 -14.26 10.41
CA LYS A 163 -5.29 -15.46 10.26
C LYS A 163 -4.46 -15.44 8.97
N GLN A 164 -5.00 -14.93 7.86
CA GLN A 164 -4.21 -14.77 6.64
C GLN A 164 -3.12 -13.70 6.79
N LEU A 165 -3.39 -12.60 7.51
CA LEU A 165 -2.37 -11.58 7.77
C LEU A 165 -1.23 -12.13 8.63
N ASP A 166 -1.56 -12.88 9.67
CA ASP A 166 -0.55 -13.51 10.52
C ASP A 166 0.24 -14.57 9.74
N HIS A 167 -0.42 -15.35 8.86
CA HIS A 167 0.26 -16.27 7.97
C HIS A 167 1.26 -15.58 7.04
N ILE A 168 0.93 -14.39 6.53
CA ILE A 168 1.85 -13.56 5.72
C ILE A 168 3.08 -13.16 6.56
N VAL A 169 2.86 -12.66 7.78
CA VAL A 169 3.92 -12.25 8.70
C VAL A 169 4.86 -13.43 8.98
N THR A 170 4.31 -14.57 9.42
CA THR A 170 5.09 -15.77 9.74
C THR A 170 5.86 -16.32 8.54
N THR A 171 5.24 -16.37 7.36
CA THR A 171 5.90 -16.90 6.15
C THR A 171 7.09 -16.06 5.71
N ASN A 172 7.06 -14.76 5.97
CA ASN A 172 8.12 -13.83 5.60
C ASN A 172 9.11 -13.58 6.75
N GLY A 173 8.98 -14.29 7.87
CA GLY A 173 9.87 -14.17 9.03
C GLY A 173 9.78 -12.82 9.74
N LEU A 174 8.74 -12.02 9.48
CA LEU A 174 8.62 -10.66 9.99
C LEU A 174 8.36 -10.67 11.50
N ASN A 175 9.30 -10.15 12.29
CA ASN A 175 9.11 -9.93 13.73
C ASN A 175 8.67 -8.49 14.04
N GLU A 176 8.30 -8.19 15.29
CA GLU A 176 7.81 -6.84 15.65
C GLU A 176 8.91 -5.77 15.50
N GLU A 177 10.19 -6.10 15.70
CA GLU A 177 11.31 -5.16 15.50
C GLU A 177 11.49 -4.78 14.02
N GLU A 178 11.42 -5.76 13.11
CA GLU A 178 11.46 -5.56 11.66
C GLU A 178 10.22 -4.81 11.17
N LEU A 179 9.09 -5.02 11.85
CA LEU A 179 7.90 -4.26 11.57
C LEU A 179 8.02 -2.82 12.04
N GLU A 180 8.83 -2.46 13.05
CA GLU A 180 9.00 -1.10 13.61
C GLU A 180 9.92 -0.17 12.80
N GLN A 181 10.87 -0.72 12.01
CA GLN A 181 11.78 0.04 11.12
C GLN A 181 11.06 0.74 9.95
#